data_AF-A0A0C5AQB8-F1
#
_entry.id   AF-A0A0C5AQB8-F1
#
_cell.length_a   1.000
_cell.length_b   1.000
_cell.length_c   1.000
_cell.angle_alpha   90.00
_cell.angle_beta   90.00
_cell.angle_gamma   90.00
#
_symmetry.space_group_name_H-M   'P 1'
#
loop_
_entity.id
_entity.type
_entity.pdbx_description
1 polymer ?
#
loop_
_entity_poly.entity_id
_entity_poly.type
_entity_poly.pdbx_seq_one_letter_code
_entity_poly.pdbx_strand_id
1 'polypeptide(L)'
;MTTWLNMSLQDGASPIMEQLIFFHDHTLMIMLMIITTVMYMMTTLLWNKHTSRFMLEGQLIETTWTIAPAIILVFIAMPSLRLLYLMDEIHNPAMTLKAVGHQWYWSYEYSDFTKLEFDSYMIPQEENQASAFRLLDTDNRIVLPMNSPIRMVVTAADVLHSWTIPSLGVKTDATPGRLNQTSFSINHPGILYGQCSEICGANHSFMPITIESVSANHF
;
A
#
# COMPACT_ATOMS: atom_id res chain seq x y z
N MET A 1 -3.99 -9.33 7.37
CA MET A 1 -4.65 -8.21 8.08
C MET A 1 -3.72 -7.67 9.16
N THR A 2 -3.92 -6.43 9.62
CA THR A 2 -3.18 -5.88 10.75
C THR A 2 -3.51 -6.64 12.04
N THR A 3 -2.48 -7.08 12.76
CA THR A 3 -2.61 -7.65 14.10
C THR A 3 -2.56 -6.56 15.17
N TRP A 4 -3.01 -6.91 16.38
CA TRP A 4 -2.96 -6.00 17.52
C TRP A 4 -1.51 -5.62 17.86
N LEU A 5 -1.29 -4.33 18.15
CA LEU A 5 0.03 -3.78 18.48
C LEU A 5 1.08 -3.99 17.37
N ASN A 6 0.64 -4.17 16.12
CA ASN A 6 1.58 -4.28 15.01
C ASN A 6 2.31 -2.95 14.77
N MET A 7 3.64 -3.01 14.76
CA MET A 7 4.52 -1.86 14.51
C MET A 7 5.11 -1.88 13.09
N SER A 8 5.03 -3.02 12.40
CA SER A 8 5.54 -3.18 11.03
C SER A 8 4.42 -3.09 10.00
N LEU A 9 4.81 -3.10 8.73
CA LEU A 9 3.87 -3.35 7.63
C LEU A 9 3.19 -4.73 7.81
N GLN A 10 2.05 -4.92 7.16
CA GLN A 10 1.46 -6.26 7.05
C GLN A 10 2.39 -7.16 6.24
N ASP A 11 2.35 -8.46 6.52
CA ASP A 11 3.08 -9.46 5.73
C ASP A 11 2.69 -9.36 4.25
N GLY A 12 3.70 -9.40 3.38
CA GLY A 12 3.52 -9.34 1.94
C GLY A 12 2.87 -10.60 1.39
N ALA A 13 1.77 -10.43 0.66
CA ALA A 13 1.06 -11.49 -0.06
C ALA A 13 1.32 -11.44 -1.59
N SER A 14 2.14 -10.48 -2.04
CA SER A 14 2.58 -10.33 -3.43
C SER A 14 4.09 -10.12 -3.50
N PRO A 15 4.75 -10.47 -4.63
CA PRO A 15 6.19 -10.23 -4.78
C PRO A 15 6.54 -8.74 -4.69
N ILE A 16 5.65 -7.87 -5.18
CA ILE A 16 5.82 -6.41 -5.12
C ILE A 16 5.76 -5.92 -3.67
N MET A 17 4.84 -6.41 -2.84
CA MET A 17 4.76 -5.99 -1.45
C MET A 17 6.00 -6.42 -0.65
N GLU A 18 6.53 -7.62 -0.92
CA GLU A 18 7.81 -8.04 -0.32
C GLU A 18 8.96 -7.09 -0.70
N GLN A 19 9.07 -6.69 -1.98
CA GLN A 19 10.05 -5.69 -2.41
C GLN A 19 9.84 -4.31 -1.78
N LEU A 20 8.57 -3.90 -1.59
CA LEU A 20 8.24 -2.65 -0.88
C LEU A 20 8.67 -2.70 0.59
N ILE A 21 8.53 -3.84 1.27
CA ILE A 21 9.01 -4.03 2.65
C ILE A 21 10.54 -3.89 2.69
N PHE A 22 11.27 -4.55 1.79
CA PHE A 22 12.73 -4.39 1.72
C PHE A 22 13.17 -2.95 1.43
N PHE A 23 12.47 -2.25 0.53
CA PHE A 23 12.76 -0.84 0.24
C PHE A 23 12.45 0.08 1.42
N HIS A 24 11.35 -0.19 2.12
CA HIS A 24 11.00 0.51 3.36
C HIS A 24 12.10 0.35 4.40
N ASP A 25 12.58 -0.87 4.65
CA ASP A 25 13.61 -1.14 5.67
C ASP A 25 14.95 -0.51 5.32
N HIS A 26 15.34 -0.53 4.03
CA HIS A 26 16.52 0.19 3.54
C HIS A 26 16.43 1.70 3.80
N THR A 27 15.27 2.29 3.51
CA THR A 27 15.04 3.73 3.73
C THR A 27 15.01 4.06 5.23
N LEU A 28 14.37 3.22 6.04
CA LEU A 28 14.29 3.39 7.49
C LEU A 28 15.67 3.30 8.15
N MET A 29 16.52 2.38 7.71
CA MET A 29 17.92 2.28 8.17
C MET A 29 18.68 3.59 7.94
N ILE A 30 18.56 4.17 6.73
CA ILE A 30 19.20 5.44 6.39
C ILE A 30 18.65 6.58 7.25
N MET A 31 17.33 6.67 7.40
CA MET A 31 16.71 7.70 8.25
C MET A 31 17.15 7.59 9.71
N LEU A 32 17.24 6.38 10.26
CA LEU A 32 17.72 6.13 11.61
C LEU A 32 19.18 6.57 11.78
N MET A 33 20.03 6.31 10.79
CA MET A 33 21.43 6.80 10.79
C MET A 33 21.49 8.34 10.81
N ILE A 34 20.65 9.02 10.05
CA ILE A 34 20.59 10.50 10.06
C ILE A 34 20.08 11.02 11.40
N ILE A 35 18.98 10.45 11.92
CA ILE A 35 18.40 10.89 13.20
C ILE A 35 19.39 10.68 14.35
N THR A 36 20.07 9.53 14.40
CA THR A 36 21.05 9.24 15.46
C THR A 36 22.25 10.18 15.39
N THR A 37 22.78 10.49 14.19
CA THR A 37 23.89 11.44 14.03
C THR A 37 23.49 12.87 14.40
N VAL A 38 22.32 13.34 13.99
CA VAL A 38 21.80 14.67 14.37
C VAL A 38 21.54 14.74 15.88
N MET A 39 20.91 13.72 16.47
CA MET A 39 20.68 13.68 17.91
C MET A 39 22.00 13.70 18.69
N TYR A 40 23.01 12.95 18.23
CA TYR A 40 24.34 12.95 18.82
C TYR A 40 25.02 14.33 18.73
N MET A 41 24.97 15.00 17.57
CA MET A 41 25.51 16.36 17.43
C MET A 41 24.78 17.37 18.33
N MET A 42 23.45 17.30 18.41
CA MET A 42 22.69 18.22 19.25
C MET A 42 22.98 18.01 20.74
N THR A 43 23.04 16.77 21.20
CA THR A 43 23.35 16.47 22.61
C THR A 43 24.77 16.89 23.00
N THR A 44 25.76 16.66 22.13
CA THR A 44 27.14 17.10 22.38
C THR A 44 27.27 18.62 22.41
N LEU A 45 26.59 19.35 21.52
CA LEU A 45 26.56 20.81 21.54
C LEU A 45 25.92 21.37 22.83
N LEU A 46 24.84 20.75 23.31
CA LEU A 46 24.17 21.18 24.55
C LEU A 46 25.04 20.97 25.80
N TRP A 47 25.89 19.94 25.82
CA TRP A 47 26.81 19.68 26.94
C TRP A 47 28.17 20.37 26.79
N ASN A 48 28.46 21.00 25.64
CA ASN A 48 29.73 21.67 25.42
C ASN A 48 29.79 23.01 26.16
N LYS A 49 30.86 23.22 26.94
CA LYS A 49 31.11 24.48 27.67
C LYS A 49 32.06 25.43 26.93
N HIS A 50 32.75 24.96 25.90
CA HIS A 50 33.70 25.77 25.14
C HIS A 50 32.96 26.74 24.22
N THR A 51 33.48 27.97 24.12
CA THR A 51 32.88 29.01 23.28
C THR A 51 33.84 29.40 22.16
N SER A 52 33.33 29.52 20.95
CA SER A 52 34.02 30.11 19.80
C SER A 52 33.11 31.18 19.20
N ARG A 53 33.60 32.42 19.11
CA ARG A 53 32.81 33.59 18.68
C ARG A 53 33.18 34.12 17.30
N PHE A 54 34.33 33.70 16.77
CA PHE A 54 34.91 34.26 15.55
C PHE A 54 34.81 33.33 14.33
N MET A 55 34.17 32.16 14.48
CA MET A 55 33.88 31.27 13.35
C MET A 55 32.63 31.78 12.63
N LEU A 56 32.83 32.65 11.64
CA LEU A 56 31.74 33.27 10.86
C LEU A 56 31.47 32.53 9.53
N GLU A 57 32.47 31.84 8.99
CA GLU A 57 32.38 31.15 7.70
C GLU A 57 33.03 29.75 7.77
N GLY A 58 32.56 28.86 6.91
CA GLY A 58 33.00 27.47 6.90
C GLY A 58 32.72 26.78 5.57
N GLN A 59 33.25 27.30 4.47
CA GLN A 59 32.99 26.78 3.12
C GLN A 59 33.19 25.26 3.00
N LEU A 60 34.20 24.70 3.69
CA LEU A 60 34.45 23.27 3.72
C LEU A 60 33.28 22.48 4.36
N ILE A 61 32.76 22.92 5.50
CA ILE A 61 31.65 22.22 6.17
C ILE A 61 30.35 22.38 5.39
N GLU A 62 30.13 23.56 4.80
CA GLU A 62 29.00 23.81 3.91
C GLU A 62 29.00 22.87 2.71
N THR A 63 30.15 22.78 2.02
CA THR A 63 30.31 21.87 0.89
C THR A 63 30.10 20.41 1.32
N THR A 64 30.59 20.03 2.51
CA THR A 64 30.46 18.67 3.03
C THR A 64 29.01 18.30 3.33
N TRP A 65 28.25 19.14 4.04
CA TRP A 65 26.85 18.86 4.35
C TRP A 65 25.90 19.03 3.16
N THR A 66 26.36 19.62 2.05
CA THR A 66 25.56 19.68 0.81
C THR A 66 25.79 18.42 -0.03
N ILE A 67 27.03 17.97 -0.17
CA ILE A 67 27.37 16.77 -0.95
C ILE A 67 26.89 15.49 -0.26
N ALA A 68 27.05 15.39 1.08
CA ALA A 68 26.71 14.15 1.80
C ALA A 68 25.21 13.76 1.68
N PRO A 69 24.22 14.65 1.91
CA PRO A 69 22.82 14.34 1.68
C PRO A 69 22.49 14.04 0.21
N ALA A 70 23.14 14.71 -0.74
CA ALA A 70 22.93 14.43 -2.16
C ALA A 70 23.31 12.97 -2.51
N ILE A 71 24.44 12.48 -1.99
CA ILE A 71 24.85 11.08 -2.13
C ILE A 71 23.84 10.14 -1.47
N ILE A 72 23.39 10.45 -0.24
CA ILE A 72 22.39 9.64 0.46
C ILE A 72 21.08 9.53 -0.34
N LEU A 73 20.61 10.64 -0.94
CA LEU A 73 19.41 10.62 -1.77
C LEU A 73 19.57 9.73 -3.00
N VAL A 74 20.75 9.66 -3.62
CA VAL A 74 21.01 8.72 -4.73
C VAL A 74 20.84 7.27 -4.27
N PHE A 75 21.32 6.92 -3.07
CA PHE A 75 21.16 5.57 -2.51
C PHE A 75 19.71 5.19 -2.16
N ILE A 76 18.84 6.16 -1.90
CA ILE A 76 17.40 5.94 -1.72
C ILE A 76 16.70 5.87 -3.08
N ALA A 77 17.05 6.78 -4.01
CA ALA A 77 16.38 6.92 -5.30
C ALA A 77 16.59 5.72 -6.22
N MET A 78 17.79 5.14 -6.25
CA MET A 78 18.11 4.00 -7.14
C MET A 78 17.20 2.77 -6.92
N PRO A 79 17.06 2.21 -5.70
CA PRO A 79 16.12 1.10 -5.47
C PRO A 79 14.66 1.53 -5.64
N SER A 80 14.31 2.77 -5.28
CA SER A 80 12.95 3.31 -5.45
C SER A 80 12.51 3.32 -6.91
N LEU A 81 13.34 3.87 -7.80
CA LEU A 81 13.06 3.94 -9.24
C LEU A 81 12.99 2.54 -9.85
N ARG A 82 13.91 1.63 -9.48
CA ARG A 82 13.85 0.24 -9.93
C ARG A 82 12.51 -0.40 -9.58
N LEU A 83 12.02 -0.22 -8.35
CA LEU A 83 10.75 -0.78 -7.92
C LEU A 83 9.57 -0.14 -8.63
N LEU A 84 9.59 1.17 -8.85
CA LEU A 84 8.58 1.89 -9.62
C LEU A 84 8.39 1.29 -11.02
N TYR A 85 9.48 1.03 -11.75
CA TYR A 85 9.39 0.40 -13.08
C TYR A 85 8.91 -1.04 -13.02
N LEU A 86 9.32 -1.83 -12.02
CA LEU A 86 8.82 -3.20 -11.84
C LEU A 86 7.30 -3.25 -11.55
N MET A 87 6.76 -2.24 -10.88
CA MET A 87 5.32 -2.14 -10.60
C MET A 87 4.50 -1.73 -11.84
N ASP A 88 5.08 -0.93 -12.73
CA ASP A 88 4.41 -0.44 -13.94
C ASP A 88 4.46 -1.44 -15.10
N GLU A 89 5.34 -2.44 -15.04
CA GLU A 89 5.43 -3.51 -16.04
C GLU A 89 4.19 -4.43 -16.02
N ILE A 90 3.20 -4.07 -16.84
CA ILE A 90 2.01 -4.89 -17.07
C ILE A 90 2.39 -6.10 -17.94
N HIS A 91 2.58 -7.23 -17.27
CA HIS A 91 2.68 -8.53 -17.93
C HIS A 91 1.32 -8.95 -18.50
N ASN A 92 1.31 -9.82 -19.52
CA ASN A 92 0.09 -10.41 -20.08
C ASN A 92 -0.76 -11.02 -18.94
N PRO A 93 -1.89 -10.39 -18.56
CA PRO A 93 -2.66 -10.86 -17.42
C PRO A 93 -3.42 -12.12 -17.80
N ALA A 94 -3.58 -13.02 -16.83
CA ALA A 94 -4.39 -14.22 -16.97
C ALA A 94 -5.89 -13.91 -16.87
N MET A 95 -6.25 -12.85 -16.15
CA MET A 95 -7.62 -12.37 -16.01
C MET A 95 -7.68 -10.87 -15.71
N THR A 96 -8.83 -10.28 -16.02
CA THR A 96 -9.19 -8.90 -15.69
C THR A 96 -10.37 -8.88 -14.72
N LEU A 97 -10.19 -8.19 -13.60
CA LEU A 97 -11.26 -7.86 -12.65
C LEU A 97 -11.50 -6.36 -12.68
N LYS A 98 -12.76 -5.94 -12.83
CA LYS A 98 -13.13 -4.53 -12.67
C LYS A 98 -13.77 -4.32 -11.30
N ALA A 99 -13.33 -3.27 -10.61
CA ALA A 99 -13.87 -2.81 -9.34
C ALA A 99 -14.48 -1.42 -9.53
N VAL A 100 -15.74 -1.24 -9.17
CA VAL A 100 -16.44 0.04 -9.23
C VAL A 100 -16.81 0.48 -7.81
N GLY A 101 -16.34 1.67 -7.42
CA GLY A 101 -16.67 2.28 -6.14
C GLY A 101 -18.02 3.00 -6.17
N HIS A 102 -18.83 2.77 -5.14
CA HIS A 102 -20.12 3.39 -4.89
C HIS A 102 -20.21 3.91 -3.45
N GLN A 103 -21.10 4.84 -3.16
CA GLN A 103 -21.49 5.26 -1.81
C GLN A 103 -22.49 4.25 -1.23
N TRP A 104 -22.13 3.34 -0.31
CA TRP A 104 -20.82 3.06 0.27
C TRP A 104 -20.57 1.55 0.23
N TYR A 105 -20.19 1.06 -0.94
CA TYR A 105 -19.93 -0.35 -1.23
C TYR A 105 -19.07 -0.47 -2.50
N TRP A 106 -18.63 -1.69 -2.80
CA TRP A 106 -17.91 -1.99 -4.03
C TRP A 106 -18.71 -2.96 -4.88
N SER A 107 -18.75 -2.75 -6.19
CA SER A 107 -19.23 -3.74 -7.15
C SER A 107 -18.06 -4.29 -7.95
N TYR A 108 -18.15 -5.57 -8.30
CA TYR A 108 -17.09 -6.30 -8.99
C TYR A 108 -17.63 -6.97 -10.24
N GLU A 109 -16.94 -6.80 -11.36
CA GLU A 109 -17.30 -7.39 -12.65
C GLU A 109 -16.17 -8.31 -13.14
N TYR A 110 -16.51 -9.60 -13.34
CA TYR A 110 -15.64 -10.59 -13.97
C TYR A 110 -15.99 -10.68 -15.45
N SER A 111 -15.48 -9.78 -16.29
CA SER A 111 -15.93 -9.69 -17.68
C SER A 111 -15.39 -10.78 -18.61
N ASP A 112 -14.30 -11.45 -18.24
CA ASP A 112 -13.51 -12.28 -19.15
C ASP A 112 -14.08 -13.70 -19.35
N PHE A 113 -14.81 -14.25 -18.37
CA PHE A 113 -15.27 -15.64 -18.39
C PHE A 113 -16.80 -15.75 -18.37
N THR A 114 -17.38 -15.48 -17.21
CA THR A 114 -18.81 -15.45 -16.95
C THR A 114 -19.10 -14.00 -16.66
N LYS A 115 -19.96 -13.31 -17.42
CA LYS A 115 -20.33 -11.90 -17.18
C LYS A 115 -21.05 -11.76 -15.82
N LEU A 116 -20.31 -11.97 -14.76
CA LEU A 116 -20.71 -12.08 -13.38
C LEU A 116 -20.41 -10.71 -12.78
N GLU A 117 -21.45 -10.16 -12.18
CA GLU A 117 -21.42 -8.90 -11.47
C GLU A 117 -22.07 -9.12 -10.12
N PHE A 118 -21.44 -8.61 -9.06
CA PHE A 118 -22.02 -8.62 -7.72
C PHE A 118 -21.55 -7.43 -6.90
N ASP A 119 -22.38 -7.08 -5.93
CA ASP A 119 -22.09 -6.05 -4.94
C ASP A 119 -21.49 -6.66 -3.67
N SER A 120 -20.61 -5.91 -3.03
CA SER A 120 -19.90 -6.29 -1.82
C SER A 120 -20.11 -5.21 -0.76
N TYR A 121 -20.92 -5.52 0.23
CA TYR A 121 -21.26 -4.68 1.38
C TYR A 121 -20.56 -5.18 2.64
N MET A 122 -20.30 -4.26 3.58
CA MET A 122 -19.86 -4.62 4.91
C MET A 122 -20.96 -5.38 5.66
N ILE A 123 -20.61 -6.50 6.31
CA ILE A 123 -21.56 -7.22 7.16
C ILE A 123 -21.90 -6.37 8.40
N PRO A 124 -23.20 -6.10 8.68
CA PRO A 124 -23.61 -5.39 9.89
C PRO A 124 -23.19 -6.14 11.16
N GLN A 125 -22.81 -5.40 12.21
CA GLN A 125 -22.31 -6.01 13.45
C GLN A 125 -23.34 -6.92 14.15
N GLU A 126 -24.64 -6.67 13.95
CA GLU A 126 -25.74 -7.48 14.50
C GLU A 126 -25.85 -8.86 13.83
N GLU A 127 -25.47 -8.95 12.56
CA GLU A 127 -25.50 -10.19 11.77
C GLU A 127 -24.17 -10.95 11.84
N ASN A 128 -23.17 -10.35 12.50
CA ASN A 128 -21.81 -10.81 12.46
C ASN A 128 -21.64 -12.11 13.25
N GLN A 129 -21.11 -13.15 12.60
CA GLN A 129 -20.76 -14.39 13.28
C GLN A 129 -19.62 -14.14 14.28
N ALA A 130 -19.53 -14.97 15.33
CA ALA A 130 -18.52 -14.80 16.39
C ALA A 130 -17.06 -14.81 15.88
N SER A 131 -16.81 -15.35 14.68
CA SER A 131 -15.49 -15.46 14.06
C SER A 131 -15.14 -14.34 13.08
N ALA A 132 -16.07 -13.42 12.80
CA ALA A 132 -15.90 -12.41 11.76
C ALA A 132 -15.37 -11.08 12.32
N PHE A 133 -14.57 -10.40 11.51
CA PHE A 133 -13.88 -9.17 11.86
C PHE A 133 -14.78 -7.95 11.66
N ARG A 134 -14.98 -7.22 12.76
CA ARG A 134 -15.75 -5.97 12.78
C ARG A 134 -15.16 -4.97 11.77
N LEU A 135 -16.01 -4.43 10.91
CA LEU A 135 -15.71 -3.44 9.86
C LEU A 135 -14.85 -3.94 8.69
N LEU A 136 -14.48 -5.22 8.65
CA LEU A 136 -13.60 -5.75 7.60
C LEU A 136 -14.30 -6.81 6.75
N ASP A 137 -15.11 -7.68 7.34
CA ASP A 137 -15.81 -8.71 6.57
C ASP A 137 -16.91 -8.11 5.68
N THR A 138 -16.98 -8.66 4.46
CA THR A 138 -18.00 -8.36 3.47
C THR A 138 -18.92 -9.56 3.23
N ASP A 139 -20.15 -9.29 2.81
CA ASP A 139 -21.15 -10.32 2.46
C ASP A 139 -20.69 -11.21 1.29
N ASN A 140 -20.20 -10.58 0.22
CA ASN A 140 -19.62 -11.21 -0.95
C ASN A 140 -18.13 -10.87 -1.00
N ARG A 141 -17.29 -11.90 -1.08
CA ARG A 141 -15.83 -11.75 -1.20
C ARG A 141 -15.43 -11.85 -2.66
N ILE A 142 -14.36 -11.15 -3.01
CA ILE A 142 -13.73 -11.28 -4.32
C ILE A 142 -12.91 -12.58 -4.31
N VAL A 143 -13.25 -13.56 -5.15
CA VAL A 143 -12.47 -14.80 -5.24
C VAL A 143 -11.46 -14.65 -6.38
N LEU A 144 -10.17 -14.85 -6.10
CA LEU A 144 -9.09 -14.69 -7.07
C LEU A 144 -8.14 -15.90 -7.06
N PRO A 145 -7.63 -16.33 -8.23
CA PRO A 145 -6.68 -17.43 -8.31
C PRO A 145 -5.26 -17.00 -7.91
N MET A 146 -4.67 -17.70 -6.95
CA MET A 146 -3.27 -17.52 -6.55
C MET A 146 -2.30 -17.87 -7.70
N ASN A 147 -1.08 -17.32 -7.65
CA ASN A 147 0.00 -17.52 -8.61
C ASN A 147 -0.36 -17.18 -10.07
N SER A 148 -1.32 -16.29 -10.27
CA SER A 148 -1.69 -15.79 -11.59
C SER A 148 -1.58 -14.25 -11.64
N PRO A 149 -1.12 -13.67 -12.76
CA PRO A 149 -1.11 -12.22 -12.92
C PRO A 149 -2.53 -11.73 -13.18
N ILE A 150 -3.05 -10.90 -12.29
CA ILE A 150 -4.40 -10.34 -12.34
C ILE A 150 -4.27 -8.87 -12.72
N ARG A 151 -5.00 -8.46 -13.77
CA ARG A 151 -5.21 -7.05 -14.08
C ARG A 151 -6.45 -6.58 -13.33
N MET A 152 -6.30 -5.50 -12.59
CA MET A 152 -7.42 -4.82 -11.94
C MET A 152 -7.69 -3.49 -12.62
N VAL A 153 -8.96 -3.24 -12.93
CA VAL A 153 -9.44 -1.95 -13.45
C VAL A 153 -10.33 -1.31 -12.39
N VAL A 154 -9.92 -0.17 -11.87
CA VAL A 154 -10.61 0.54 -10.80
C VAL A 154 -11.24 1.82 -11.34
N THR A 155 -12.51 2.04 -11.04
CA THR A 155 -13.27 3.26 -11.37
C THR A 155 -14.33 3.52 -10.30
N ALA A 156 -14.99 4.67 -10.34
CA ALA A 156 -16.13 4.96 -9.48
C ALA A 156 -17.37 5.34 -10.30
N ALA A 157 -18.55 5.14 -9.72
CA ALA A 157 -19.84 5.54 -10.30
C ALA A 157 -20.35 6.89 -9.77
N ASP A 158 -19.82 7.37 -8.64
CA ASP A 158 -20.30 8.58 -7.96
C ASP A 158 -19.18 9.57 -7.61
N VAL A 159 -18.50 9.39 -6.47
CA VAL A 159 -17.45 10.25 -5.93
C VAL A 159 -16.09 9.54 -6.02
N LEU A 160 -15.04 10.20 -5.53
CA LEU A 160 -13.74 9.55 -5.40
C LEU A 160 -13.79 8.47 -4.33
N HIS A 161 -13.21 7.31 -4.65
CA HIS A 161 -12.87 6.25 -3.70
C HIS A 161 -11.43 5.81 -3.96
N SER A 162 -10.90 4.89 -3.16
CA SER A 162 -9.62 4.25 -3.44
C SER A 162 -9.68 2.80 -3.05
N TRP A 163 -9.43 1.93 -4.02
CA TRP A 163 -9.37 0.49 -3.81
C TRP A 163 -7.98 0.13 -3.28
N THR A 164 -7.91 -0.47 -2.09
CA THR A 164 -6.63 -0.70 -1.41
C THR A 164 -6.62 -2.06 -0.72
N ILE A 165 -5.56 -2.85 -0.97
CA ILE A 165 -5.22 -4.06 -0.21
C ILE A 165 -3.76 -3.95 0.24
N PRO A 166 -3.50 -3.59 1.50
CA PRO A 166 -2.14 -3.31 1.98
C PRO A 166 -1.19 -4.50 1.86
N SER A 167 -1.66 -5.73 2.13
CA SER A 167 -0.82 -6.94 2.02
C SER A 167 -0.41 -7.25 0.58
N LEU A 168 -1.13 -6.75 -0.42
CA LEU A 168 -0.73 -6.88 -1.84
C LEU A 168 0.14 -5.71 -2.31
N GLY A 169 0.30 -4.67 -1.50
CA GLY A 169 1.00 -3.44 -1.91
C GLY A 169 0.23 -2.65 -2.98
N VAL A 170 -1.09 -2.82 -3.07
CA VAL A 170 -1.92 -2.20 -4.09
C VAL A 170 -2.81 -1.12 -3.45
N LYS A 171 -2.73 0.09 -3.99
CA LYS A 171 -3.65 1.20 -3.75
C LYS A 171 -3.91 1.87 -5.09
N THR A 172 -5.17 2.01 -5.49
CA THR A 172 -5.53 2.65 -6.75
C THR A 172 -6.83 3.44 -6.59
N ASP A 173 -6.76 4.72 -6.91
CA ASP A 173 -7.91 5.61 -6.80
C ASP A 173 -8.97 5.25 -7.83
N ALA A 174 -10.21 5.19 -7.38
CA ALA A 174 -11.41 5.04 -8.17
C ALA A 174 -11.95 6.43 -8.51
N THR A 175 -11.81 6.82 -9.78
CA THR A 175 -12.16 8.18 -10.23
C THR A 175 -13.34 8.10 -11.22
N PRO A 176 -14.45 8.83 -11.00
CA PRO A 176 -15.57 8.83 -11.93
C PRO A 176 -15.13 9.27 -13.32
N GLY A 177 -15.47 8.48 -14.34
CA GLY A 177 -15.10 8.76 -15.73
C GLY A 177 -13.66 8.39 -16.12
N ARG A 178 -12.89 7.71 -15.25
CA ARG A 178 -11.54 7.23 -15.56
C ARG A 178 -11.34 5.79 -15.10
N LEU A 179 -10.81 4.97 -15.99
CA LEU A 179 -10.42 3.59 -15.71
C LEU A 179 -8.93 3.54 -15.35
N ASN A 180 -8.63 3.39 -14.07
CA ASN A 180 -7.26 3.18 -13.61
C ASN A 180 -6.93 1.70 -13.63
N GLN A 181 -5.75 1.35 -14.14
CA GLN A 181 -5.29 -0.02 -14.22
C GLN A 181 -4.15 -0.26 -13.23
N THR A 182 -4.18 -1.39 -12.56
CA THR A 182 -3.05 -1.93 -11.77
C THR A 182 -2.94 -3.43 -12.00
N SER A 183 -1.77 -4.01 -11.74
CA SER A 183 -1.55 -5.46 -11.86
C SER A 183 -0.86 -6.00 -10.62
N PHE A 184 -1.29 -7.18 -10.19
CA PHE A 184 -0.69 -7.88 -9.07
C PHE A 184 -0.85 -9.40 -9.21
N SER A 185 -0.11 -10.15 -8.40
CA SER A 185 -0.26 -11.59 -8.23
C SER A 185 -0.30 -11.90 -6.74
N ILE A 186 -1.03 -12.95 -6.36
CA ILE A 186 -1.15 -13.40 -4.96
C ILE A 186 -0.31 -14.67 -4.78
N ASN A 187 0.64 -14.69 -3.86
CA ASN A 187 1.61 -15.79 -3.71
C ASN A 187 1.07 -17.01 -2.95
N HIS A 188 0.09 -16.80 -2.09
CA HIS A 188 -0.42 -17.85 -1.19
C HIS A 188 -1.96 -17.79 -1.08
N PRO A 189 -2.61 -18.90 -0.70
CA PRO A 189 -4.04 -18.90 -0.45
C PRO A 189 -4.36 -18.16 0.86
N GLY A 190 -5.62 -17.75 1.03
CA GLY A 190 -6.12 -17.13 2.25
C GLY A 190 -6.98 -15.89 2.00
N ILE A 191 -7.39 -15.23 3.09
CA ILE A 191 -8.24 -14.05 3.03
C ILE A 191 -7.41 -12.79 3.28
N LEU A 192 -7.48 -11.85 2.35
CA LEU A 192 -6.79 -10.56 2.39
C LEU A 192 -7.83 -9.46 2.57
N TYR A 193 -7.53 -8.50 3.44
CA TYR A 193 -8.45 -7.43 3.79
C TYR A 193 -7.87 -6.07 3.42
N GLY A 194 -8.77 -5.16 3.08
CA GLY A 194 -8.48 -3.78 2.74
C GLY A 194 -9.67 -2.88 3.05
N GLN A 195 -9.49 -1.58 2.86
CA GLN A 195 -10.51 -0.56 3.10
C GLN A 195 -10.38 0.57 2.09
N CYS A 196 -11.47 1.29 1.87
CA CYS A 196 -11.44 2.51 1.08
C CYS A 196 -10.43 3.50 1.67
N SER A 197 -9.52 4.00 0.83
CA SER A 197 -8.41 4.89 1.26
C SER A 197 -8.50 6.31 0.69
N GLU A 198 -9.70 6.74 0.30
CA GLU A 198 -10.02 8.08 -0.18
C GLU A 198 -11.38 8.51 0.38
N ILE A 199 -11.49 9.76 0.85
CA ILE A 199 -12.66 10.23 1.58
C ILE A 199 -13.91 10.28 0.67
N CYS A 200 -14.94 9.49 0.99
CA CYS A 200 -16.11 9.30 0.12
C CYS A 200 -17.47 9.58 0.78
N GLY A 201 -17.50 10.22 1.95
CA GLY A 201 -18.73 10.65 2.64
C GLY A 201 -18.98 9.94 3.97
N ALA A 202 -20.26 9.87 4.37
CA ALA A 202 -20.67 9.48 5.73
C ALA A 202 -20.18 8.08 6.15
N ASN A 203 -20.25 7.10 5.25
CA ASN A 203 -19.85 5.72 5.54
C ASN A 203 -18.49 5.36 4.93
N HIS A 204 -17.58 6.33 4.78
CA HIS A 204 -16.23 6.10 4.26
C HIS A 204 -15.48 4.96 4.98
N SER A 205 -15.63 4.86 6.30
CA SER A 205 -15.00 3.80 7.11
C SER A 205 -15.68 2.43 7.02
N PHE A 206 -16.80 2.30 6.30
CA PHE A 206 -17.70 1.15 6.34
C PHE A 206 -17.87 0.48 4.96
N MET A 207 -16.88 0.61 4.09
CA MET A 207 -16.83 -0.06 2.79
C MET A 207 -15.50 -0.81 2.62
N PRO A 208 -15.31 -1.91 3.37
CA PRO A 208 -14.11 -2.72 3.30
C PRO A 208 -14.04 -3.50 1.99
N ILE A 209 -12.88 -4.11 1.76
CA ILE A 209 -12.57 -4.94 0.60
C ILE A 209 -12.05 -6.26 1.15
N THR A 210 -12.64 -7.38 0.71
CA THR A 210 -12.21 -8.71 1.10
C THR A 210 -11.91 -9.55 -0.14
N ILE A 211 -10.67 -10.06 -0.23
CA ILE A 211 -10.23 -11.00 -1.26
C ILE A 211 -10.05 -12.37 -0.63
N GLU A 212 -10.57 -13.39 -1.29
CA GLU A 212 -10.27 -14.78 -1.03
C GLU A 212 -9.37 -15.33 -2.15
N SER A 213 -8.13 -15.61 -1.79
CA SER A 213 -7.12 -16.22 -2.67
C SER A 213 -7.24 -17.74 -2.61
N VAL A 214 -7.55 -18.36 -3.75
CA VAL A 214 -7.77 -19.81 -3.88
C VAL A 214 -6.87 -20.41 -4.95
N SER A 215 -6.78 -21.74 -5.01
CA SER A 215 -6.07 -22.40 -6.11
C SER A 215 -6.87 -22.27 -7.42
N ALA A 216 -6.19 -22.30 -8.56
CA ALA A 216 -6.82 -22.15 -9.88
C ALA A 216 -7.87 -23.22 -10.21
N ASN A 217 -7.87 -24.37 -9.52
CA ASN A 217 -8.89 -25.41 -9.70
C ASN A 217 -10.16 -25.16 -8.86
N HIS A 218 -10.05 -24.39 -7.78
CA HIS A 218 -11.17 -24.01 -6.92
C HIS A 218 -11.81 -22.69 -7.34
N PHE A 219 -11.05 -21.83 -8.03
CA PHE A 219 -11.56 -20.69 -8.76
C PHE A 219 -12.44 -21.15 -9.94
#